data_AF-A0A2E7G1B0-F1
#
_entry.id   AF-A0A2E7G1B0-F1
#
_cell.length_a   1.000
_cell.length_b   1.000
_cell.length_c   1.000
_cell.angle_alpha   90.00
_cell.angle_beta   90.00
_cell.angle_gamma   90.00
#
_symmetry.space_group_name_H-M   'P 1'
#
loop_
_entity.id
_entity.type
_entity.pdbx_description
1 polymer ?
#
loop_
_entity_poly.entity_id
_entity_poly.type
_entity_poly.pdbx_seq_one_letter_code
_entity_poly.pdbx_strand_id
1 'polypeptide(L)'
;MNSNGIPLKRDSFLEILGLKEVDRAGWKRSGLVNVESVADHSWGVAFLAMQICPPELNRLHLLEMAICHDVAEVRIGDITPHDDISVEEKVRIETQAMRDIAKGFPQGHRMLELYQEYEAGESEEAKFLKLCDKLDMAFQSYVYQSRTENDLRNFRKTANQLVIKYGYPNLLDDSVE
;
A
#
# COMPACT_ATOMS: atom_id res chain seq x y z
N MET A 1 -23.20 22.21 3.97
CA MET A 1 -22.72 22.51 2.61
C MET A 1 -21.23 22.24 2.59
N ASN A 2 -20.73 21.35 1.73
CA ASN A 2 -19.29 21.12 1.62
C ASN A 2 -18.63 22.37 1.04
N SER A 3 -17.57 22.83 1.69
CA SER A 3 -16.83 24.08 1.42
C SER A 3 -16.24 24.20 0.01
N ASN A 4 -16.22 23.11 -0.78
CA ASN A 4 -15.58 23.06 -2.11
C ASN A 4 -16.57 22.91 -3.28
N GLY A 5 -17.88 22.90 -3.05
CA GLY A 5 -18.89 22.83 -4.14
C GLY A 5 -18.93 21.52 -4.94
N ILE A 6 -18.08 20.53 -4.63
CA ILE A 6 -18.08 19.21 -5.26
C ILE A 6 -19.24 18.38 -4.68
N PRO A 7 -20.22 17.95 -5.50
CA PRO A 7 -21.29 17.07 -5.04
C PRO A 7 -20.73 15.70 -4.64
N LEU A 8 -21.11 15.22 -3.45
CA LEU A 8 -20.79 13.86 -3.04
C LEU A 8 -21.57 12.88 -3.92
N LYS A 9 -20.87 12.16 -4.80
CA LYS A 9 -21.45 11.12 -5.65
C LYS A 9 -21.20 9.76 -5.02
N ARG A 10 -22.29 9.02 -4.75
CA ARG A 10 -22.22 7.65 -4.24
C ARG A 10 -21.28 6.77 -5.07
N ASP A 11 -21.35 6.91 -6.39
CA ASP A 11 -20.58 6.06 -7.31
C ASP A 11 -19.06 6.26 -7.15
N SER A 12 -18.60 7.47 -6.82
CA SER A 12 -17.17 7.70 -6.51
C SER A 12 -16.73 6.90 -5.29
N PHE A 13 -17.56 6.88 -4.23
CA PHE A 13 -17.25 6.10 -3.02
C PHE A 13 -17.30 4.60 -3.29
N LEU A 14 -18.30 4.13 -4.06
CA LEU A 14 -18.41 2.73 -4.43
C LEU A 14 -17.19 2.28 -5.26
N GLU A 15 -16.69 3.14 -6.14
CA GLU A 15 -15.48 2.89 -6.91
C GLU A 15 -14.28 2.64 -5.98
N ILE A 16 -13.88 3.58 -5.12
CA ILE A 16 -12.71 3.39 -4.24
C ILE A 16 -12.89 2.19 -3.30
N LEU A 17 -14.10 2.00 -2.75
CA LEU A 17 -14.37 0.85 -1.88
C LEU A 17 -14.29 -0.50 -2.62
N GLY A 18 -14.24 -0.48 -3.95
CA GLY A 18 -13.94 -1.63 -4.80
C GLY A 18 -12.54 -2.21 -4.60
N LEU A 19 -11.62 -1.51 -3.92
CA LEU A 19 -10.32 -2.08 -3.52
C LEU A 19 -10.45 -3.37 -2.69
N LYS A 20 -11.60 -3.56 -2.02
CA LYS A 20 -11.93 -4.80 -1.30
C LYS A 20 -12.05 -6.03 -2.20
N GLU A 21 -12.22 -5.81 -3.49
CA GLU A 21 -12.37 -6.85 -4.50
C GLU A 21 -11.13 -6.95 -5.41
N VAL A 22 -10.10 -6.12 -5.17
CA VAL A 22 -8.84 -6.18 -5.90
C VAL A 22 -7.90 -7.10 -5.13
N ASP A 23 -7.67 -8.31 -5.64
CA ASP A 23 -6.70 -9.24 -5.07
C ASP A 23 -5.26 -8.70 -5.21
N ARG A 24 -4.44 -8.90 -4.18
CA ARG A 24 -2.99 -8.70 -4.28
C ARG A 24 -2.37 -9.72 -5.24
N ALA A 25 -2.00 -9.26 -6.43
CA ALA A 25 -1.59 -10.08 -7.57
C ALA A 25 -0.28 -10.84 -7.32
N GLY A 26 0.62 -10.31 -6.49
CA GLY A 26 1.86 -10.99 -6.09
C GLY A 26 1.59 -12.37 -5.47
N TRP A 27 0.57 -12.48 -4.62
CA TRP A 27 0.17 -13.74 -4.00
C TRP A 27 -0.44 -14.72 -5.01
N LYS A 28 -1.31 -14.23 -5.91
CA LYS A 28 -1.92 -15.07 -6.96
C LYS A 28 -0.88 -15.64 -7.91
N ARG A 29 0.12 -14.83 -8.29
CA ARG A 29 1.27 -15.29 -9.09
C ARG A 29 2.12 -16.34 -8.38
N SER A 30 2.10 -16.34 -7.05
CA SER A 30 2.75 -17.35 -6.21
C SER A 30 1.89 -18.59 -6.00
N GLY A 31 0.81 -18.77 -6.79
CA GLY A 31 -0.05 -19.95 -6.78
C GLY A 31 -1.11 -19.97 -5.68
N LEU A 32 -1.34 -18.85 -4.99
CA LEU A 32 -2.39 -18.75 -3.96
C LEU A 32 -3.73 -18.35 -4.59
N VAL A 33 -4.84 -18.85 -4.03
CA VAL A 33 -6.19 -18.63 -4.57
C VAL A 33 -7.02 -17.69 -3.68
N ASN A 34 -6.98 -17.88 -2.36
CA ASN A 34 -7.70 -17.04 -1.40
C ASN A 34 -6.71 -16.08 -0.76
N VAL A 35 -6.46 -14.97 -1.45
CA VAL A 35 -5.47 -13.97 -1.05
C VAL A 35 -6.16 -12.74 -0.47
N GLU A 36 -5.40 -11.91 0.22
CA GLU A 36 -5.86 -10.64 0.73
C GLU A 36 -6.20 -9.68 -0.42
N SER A 37 -7.12 -8.77 -0.17
CA SER A 37 -7.38 -7.65 -1.05
C SER A 37 -6.37 -6.52 -0.82
N VAL A 38 -6.29 -5.58 -1.77
CA VAL A 38 -5.52 -4.33 -1.60
C VAL A 38 -6.04 -3.51 -0.43
N ALA A 39 -7.35 -3.59 -0.13
CA ALA A 39 -7.92 -2.95 1.05
C ALA A 39 -7.46 -3.60 2.37
N ASP A 40 -7.33 -4.92 2.41
CA ASP A 40 -6.79 -5.64 3.59
C ASP A 40 -5.33 -5.26 3.84
N HIS A 41 -4.53 -5.23 2.77
CA HIS A 41 -3.15 -4.75 2.80
C HIS A 41 -3.07 -3.32 3.33
N SER A 42 -3.85 -2.40 2.76
CA SER A 42 -3.86 -0.99 3.17
C SER A 42 -4.24 -0.80 4.65
N TRP A 43 -5.15 -1.63 5.17
CA TRP A 43 -5.47 -1.65 6.60
C TRP A 43 -4.27 -2.10 7.44
N GLY A 44 -3.56 -3.16 7.02
CA GLY A 44 -2.37 -3.66 7.70
C GLY A 44 -1.23 -2.63 7.72
N VAL A 45 -0.98 -1.97 6.59
CA VAL A 45 -0.01 -0.86 6.50
C VAL A 45 -0.36 0.27 7.46
N ALA A 46 -1.63 0.71 7.50
CA ALA A 46 -2.08 1.74 8.42
C ALA A 46 -1.96 1.30 9.89
N PHE A 47 -2.26 0.04 10.20
CA PHE A 47 -2.10 -0.52 11.55
C PHE A 47 -0.64 -0.51 11.99
N LEU A 48 0.28 -0.95 11.14
CA LEU A 48 1.72 -0.91 11.42
C LEU A 48 2.18 0.53 11.62
N ALA A 49 1.85 1.44 10.70
CA ALA A 49 2.17 2.85 10.84
C ALA A 49 1.63 3.44 12.15
N MET A 50 0.44 3.04 12.60
CA MET A 50 -0.11 3.48 13.89
C MET A 50 0.72 3.02 15.09
N GLN A 51 1.22 1.77 15.06
CA GLN A 51 1.93 1.15 16.19
C GLN A 51 3.40 1.56 16.29
N ILE A 52 4.09 1.64 15.15
CA ILE A 52 5.55 1.81 15.12
C ILE A 52 6.01 3.17 14.61
N CYS A 53 5.10 4.14 14.44
CA CYS A 53 5.46 5.52 14.07
C CYS A 53 6.49 6.12 15.05
N PRO A 54 7.65 6.57 14.58
CA PRO A 54 8.59 7.35 15.38
C PRO A 54 7.95 8.65 15.89
N PRO A 55 8.34 9.13 17.09
CA PRO A 55 7.75 10.33 17.70
C PRO A 55 8.00 11.62 16.90
N GLU A 56 9.02 11.66 16.06
CA GLU A 56 9.37 12.78 15.19
C GLU A 56 8.51 12.87 13.92
N LEU A 57 7.81 11.80 13.52
CA LEU A 57 6.99 11.76 12.32
C LEU A 57 5.52 12.11 12.61
N ASN A 58 4.84 12.69 11.62
CA ASN A 58 3.42 12.97 11.74
C ASN A 58 2.58 11.71 11.50
N ARG A 59 2.17 11.05 12.58
CA ARG A 59 1.32 9.86 12.52
C ARG A 59 0.00 10.09 11.77
N LEU A 60 -0.66 11.24 11.90
CA LEU A 60 -1.91 11.48 11.17
C LEU A 60 -1.66 11.53 9.67
N HIS A 61 -0.60 12.21 9.24
CA HIS A 61 -0.19 12.28 7.83
C HIS A 61 0.14 10.88 7.27
N LEU A 62 0.85 10.06 8.03
CA LEU A 62 1.13 8.66 7.67
C LEU A 62 -0.14 7.83 7.49
N LEU A 63 -1.12 7.96 8.39
CA LEU A 63 -2.38 7.22 8.29
C LEU A 63 -3.22 7.69 7.09
N GLU A 64 -3.26 8.99 6.82
CA GLU A 64 -3.91 9.52 5.61
C GLU A 64 -3.23 8.99 4.34
N MET A 65 -1.88 8.97 4.33
CA MET A 65 -1.09 8.45 3.21
C MET A 65 -1.31 6.95 3.00
N ALA A 66 -1.31 6.15 4.08
CA ALA A 66 -1.57 4.72 4.05
C ALA A 66 -2.91 4.38 3.40
N ILE A 67 -3.96 5.14 3.72
CA ILE A 67 -5.29 4.95 3.14
C ILE A 67 -5.31 5.28 1.63
N CYS A 68 -4.42 6.16 1.16
CA CYS A 68 -4.45 6.67 -0.22
C CYS A 68 -3.48 5.97 -1.17
N HIS A 69 -2.42 5.31 -0.66
CA HIS A 69 -1.26 4.95 -1.48
C HIS A 69 -1.59 4.02 -2.67
N ASP A 70 -2.43 3.00 -2.47
CA ASP A 70 -2.81 2.03 -3.51
C ASP A 70 -4.20 2.33 -4.13
N VAL A 71 -4.78 3.51 -3.93
CA VAL A 71 -6.14 3.83 -4.45
C VAL A 71 -6.22 3.74 -5.98
N ALA A 72 -5.11 3.96 -6.68
CA ALA A 72 -5.04 3.84 -8.15
C ALA A 72 -5.43 2.43 -8.63
N GLU A 73 -5.09 1.41 -7.85
CA GLU A 73 -5.23 -0.01 -8.20
C GLU A 73 -6.68 -0.43 -8.43
N VAL A 74 -7.64 0.33 -7.90
CA VAL A 74 -9.06 0.06 -8.15
C VAL A 74 -9.45 0.15 -9.63
N ARG A 75 -8.67 0.90 -10.42
CA ARG A 75 -8.88 1.05 -11.88
C ARG A 75 -7.92 0.21 -12.72
N ILE A 76 -6.69 0.01 -12.24
CA ILE A 76 -5.62 -0.58 -13.05
C ILE A 76 -5.19 -1.98 -12.57
N GLY A 77 -5.72 -2.43 -11.42
CA GLY A 77 -5.28 -3.64 -10.72
C GLY A 77 -3.98 -3.45 -9.93
N ASP A 78 -3.63 -4.44 -9.11
CA ASP A 78 -2.32 -4.53 -8.46
C ASP A 78 -1.26 -4.96 -9.49
N ILE A 79 -0.53 -3.98 -10.05
CA ILE A 79 0.50 -4.20 -11.06
C ILE A 79 1.80 -4.64 -10.39
N THR A 80 2.29 -5.81 -10.81
CA THR A 80 3.49 -6.42 -10.25
C THR A 80 4.72 -6.22 -11.15
N PRO A 81 5.95 -6.45 -10.66
CA PRO A 81 7.15 -6.44 -11.50
C PRO A 81 7.18 -7.50 -12.63
N HIS A 82 6.21 -8.43 -12.65
CA HIS A 82 6.08 -9.46 -13.69
C HIS A 82 5.03 -9.09 -14.76
N ASP A 83 4.36 -7.95 -14.58
CA ASP A 83 3.55 -7.34 -15.63
C ASP A 83 4.51 -6.65 -16.60
N ASP A 84 4.34 -6.88 -17.90
CA ASP A 84 5.19 -6.36 -18.99
C ASP A 84 4.93 -4.86 -19.23
N ILE A 85 5.07 -4.07 -18.16
CA ILE A 85 4.82 -2.64 -18.09
C ILE A 85 6.07 -1.98 -17.54
N SER A 86 6.58 -0.95 -18.22
CA SER A 86 7.75 -0.22 -17.74
C SER A 86 7.41 0.57 -16.47
N VAL A 87 8.42 0.89 -15.67
CA VAL A 87 8.23 1.69 -14.45
C VAL A 87 7.62 3.05 -14.79
N GLU A 88 8.06 3.68 -15.86
CA GLU A 88 7.54 4.97 -16.33
C GLU A 88 6.07 4.87 -16.74
N GLU A 89 5.70 3.78 -17.42
CA GLU A 89 4.31 3.55 -17.81
C GLU A 89 3.41 3.27 -16.60
N LYS A 90 3.88 2.45 -15.64
CA LYS A 90 3.18 2.21 -14.37
C LYS A 90 2.88 3.52 -13.65
N VAL A 91 3.91 4.35 -13.45
CA VAL A 91 3.75 5.67 -12.80
C VAL A 91 2.77 6.55 -13.57
N ARG A 92 2.83 6.55 -14.91
CA ARG A 92 1.94 7.35 -15.75
C ARG A 92 0.48 6.92 -15.59
N ILE A 93 0.17 5.63 -15.67
CA ILE A 93 -1.21 5.13 -15.58
C ILE A 93 -1.78 5.26 -14.16
N GLU A 94 -0.98 5.02 -13.12
CA GLU A 94 -1.40 5.22 -11.72
C GLU A 94 -1.66 6.69 -11.42
N THR A 95 -0.74 7.57 -11.83
CA THR A 95 -0.91 9.01 -11.66
C THR A 95 -2.16 9.51 -12.39
N GLN A 96 -2.42 9.01 -13.60
CA GLN A 96 -3.63 9.38 -14.34
C GLN A 96 -4.89 8.88 -13.63
N ALA A 97 -4.90 7.62 -13.16
CA ALA A 97 -6.00 7.06 -12.40
C ALA A 97 -6.30 7.89 -11.14
N MET A 98 -5.27 8.22 -10.36
CA MET A 98 -5.41 9.03 -9.14
C MET A 98 -5.92 10.44 -9.42
N ARG A 99 -5.43 11.11 -10.47
CA ARG A 99 -5.94 12.43 -10.86
C ARG A 99 -7.42 12.40 -11.20
N ASP A 100 -7.89 11.34 -11.85
CA ASP A 100 -9.29 11.21 -12.24
C ASP A 100 -10.20 10.78 -11.09
N ILE A 101 -9.74 9.88 -10.23
CA ILE A 101 -10.44 9.48 -8.98
C ILE A 101 -10.61 10.70 -8.08
N ALA A 102 -9.55 11.49 -7.87
CA ALA A 102 -9.54 12.66 -7.00
C ALA A 102 -10.63 13.68 -7.35
N LYS A 103 -10.97 13.88 -8.64
CA LYS A 103 -12.03 14.80 -9.08
C LYS A 103 -13.40 14.48 -8.48
N GLY A 104 -13.61 13.24 -8.05
CA GLY A 104 -14.86 12.77 -7.45
C GLY A 104 -15.08 13.17 -6.00
N PHE A 105 -14.08 13.76 -5.31
CA PHE A 105 -14.11 13.95 -3.86
C PHE A 105 -13.77 15.38 -3.42
N PRO A 106 -14.40 15.90 -2.34
CA PRO A 106 -14.06 17.20 -1.76
C PRO A 106 -12.60 17.32 -1.32
N GLN A 107 -12.02 16.21 -0.83
CA GLN A 107 -10.63 16.10 -0.39
C GLN A 107 -9.71 15.51 -1.48
N GLY A 108 -10.16 15.46 -2.73
CA GLY A 108 -9.42 14.85 -3.82
C GLY A 108 -8.02 15.43 -4.03
N HIS A 109 -7.86 16.74 -3.83
CA HIS A 109 -6.55 17.38 -3.92
C HIS A 109 -5.57 16.79 -2.90
N ARG A 110 -5.99 16.68 -1.64
CA ARG A 110 -5.20 16.06 -0.56
C ARG A 110 -4.87 14.60 -0.84
N MET A 111 -5.82 13.83 -1.38
CA MET A 111 -5.57 12.44 -1.79
C MET A 111 -4.47 12.35 -2.86
N LEU A 112 -4.51 13.23 -3.85
CA LEU A 112 -3.51 13.28 -4.91
C LEU A 112 -2.13 13.70 -4.39
N GLU A 113 -2.07 14.68 -3.48
CA GLU A 113 -0.83 15.10 -2.83
C GLU A 113 -0.18 13.96 -2.04
N LEU A 114 -0.97 13.25 -1.22
CA LEU A 114 -0.51 12.11 -0.42
C LEU A 114 0.02 10.98 -1.30
N TYR A 115 -0.69 10.65 -2.39
CA TYR A 115 -0.23 9.67 -3.37
C TYR A 115 1.09 10.09 -4.02
N GLN A 116 1.20 11.35 -4.48
CA GLN A 116 2.42 11.85 -5.10
C GLN A 116 3.62 11.85 -4.14
N GLU A 117 3.39 12.19 -2.88
CA GLU A 117 4.41 12.17 -1.85
C GLU A 117 4.90 10.74 -1.58
N TYR A 118 3.98 9.78 -1.45
CA TYR A 118 4.30 8.35 -1.30
C TYR A 118 5.12 7.83 -2.49
N GLU A 119 4.70 8.16 -3.72
CA GLU A 119 5.39 7.72 -4.93
C GLU A 119 6.78 8.31 -5.06
N ALA A 120 6.96 9.59 -4.74
CA ALA A 120 8.27 10.24 -4.75
C ALA A 120 9.23 9.57 -3.75
N GLY A 121 8.74 9.15 -2.58
CA GLY A 121 9.56 8.45 -1.59
C GLY A 121 10.69 9.30 -0.98
N GLU A 122 10.54 10.63 -1.03
CA GLU A 122 11.57 11.59 -0.61
C GLU A 122 11.39 12.06 0.83
N SER A 123 10.15 12.23 1.30
CA SER A 123 9.85 12.63 2.68
C SER A 123 10.15 11.49 3.67
N GLU A 124 10.42 11.83 4.93
CA GLU A 124 10.66 10.82 5.96
C GLU A 124 9.38 10.01 6.24
N GLU A 125 8.21 10.64 6.16
CA GLU A 125 6.92 9.97 6.19
C GLU A 125 6.74 8.97 5.04
N ALA A 126 7.02 9.37 3.79
CA ALA A 126 6.90 8.45 2.64
C ALA A 126 7.87 7.27 2.73
N LYS A 127 9.13 7.52 3.13
CA LYS A 127 10.12 6.45 3.35
C LYS A 127 9.69 5.49 4.45
N PHE A 128 9.18 6.03 5.56
CA PHE A 128 8.68 5.23 6.67
C PHE A 128 7.44 4.43 6.26
N LEU A 129 6.51 5.01 5.50
CA LEU A 129 5.35 4.28 5.03
C LEU A 129 5.72 3.16 4.04
N LYS A 130 6.74 3.34 3.20
CA LYS A 130 7.28 2.26 2.36
C LYS A 130 7.88 1.12 3.19
N LEU A 131 8.44 1.39 4.38
CA LEU A 131 8.79 0.33 5.32
C LEU A 131 7.54 -0.41 5.79
N CYS A 132 6.49 0.30 6.20
CA CYS A 132 5.23 -0.33 6.66
C CYS A 132 4.57 -1.19 5.56
N ASP A 133 4.53 -0.70 4.31
CA ASP A 133 4.10 -1.46 3.13
C ASP A 133 4.85 -2.79 3.00
N LYS A 134 6.19 -2.74 3.02
CA LYS A 134 7.01 -3.96 2.91
C LYS A 134 6.88 -4.87 4.13
N LEU A 135 6.71 -4.31 5.32
CA LEU A 135 6.51 -5.08 6.55
C LEU A 135 5.19 -5.85 6.55
N ASP A 136 4.10 -5.22 6.12
CA ASP A 136 2.80 -5.87 6.02
C ASP A 136 2.87 -7.07 5.07
N MET A 137 3.42 -6.85 3.87
CA MET A 137 3.65 -7.92 2.89
C MET A 137 4.57 -9.03 3.44
N ALA A 138 5.60 -8.68 4.22
CA ALA A 138 6.48 -9.67 4.85
C ALA A 138 5.72 -10.50 5.90
N PHE A 139 4.96 -9.88 6.80
CA PHE A 139 4.17 -10.60 7.80
C PHE A 139 3.10 -11.48 7.14
N GLN A 140 2.43 -10.98 6.11
CA GLN A 140 1.46 -11.78 5.36
C GLN A 140 2.12 -13.01 4.70
N SER A 141 3.39 -12.91 4.27
CA SER A 141 4.14 -14.07 3.78
C SER A 141 4.34 -15.15 4.85
N TYR A 142 4.50 -14.81 6.14
CA TYR A 142 4.57 -15.80 7.23
C TYR A 142 3.23 -16.50 7.41
N VAL A 143 2.14 -15.72 7.43
CA VAL A 143 0.78 -16.25 7.56
C VAL A 143 0.48 -17.24 6.44
N TYR A 144 0.78 -16.90 5.18
CA TYR A 144 0.55 -17.80 4.06
C TYR A 144 1.50 -18.99 4.02
N GLN A 145 2.79 -18.80 4.33
CA GLN A 145 3.77 -19.89 4.35
C GLN A 145 3.34 -21.03 5.28
N SER A 146 2.67 -20.73 6.39
CA SER A 146 2.15 -21.76 7.32
C SER A 146 1.05 -22.66 6.73
N ARG A 147 0.50 -22.30 5.57
CA ARG A 147 -0.66 -22.96 4.93
C ARG A 147 -0.37 -23.43 3.51
N THR A 148 0.86 -23.28 3.03
CA THR A 148 1.25 -23.65 1.67
C THR A 148 2.67 -24.22 1.62
N GLU A 149 2.94 -25.08 0.64
CA GLU A 149 4.29 -25.56 0.32
C GLU A 149 5.05 -24.60 -0.61
N ASN A 150 4.36 -23.59 -1.18
CA ASN A 150 4.99 -22.59 -2.03
C ASN A 150 6.02 -21.77 -1.23
N ASP A 151 7.18 -21.51 -1.80
CA ASP A 151 8.20 -20.67 -1.17
C ASP A 151 7.86 -19.18 -1.31
N LEU A 152 7.56 -18.53 -0.19
CA LEU A 152 7.20 -17.10 -0.13
C LEU A 152 8.30 -16.24 0.50
N ARG A 153 9.51 -16.79 0.72
CA ARG A 153 10.62 -16.05 1.36
C ARG A 153 11.10 -14.85 0.54
N ASN A 154 10.84 -14.83 -0.76
CA ASN A 154 11.15 -13.70 -1.63
C ASN A 154 10.47 -12.40 -1.17
N PHE A 155 9.26 -12.47 -0.58
CA PHE A 155 8.51 -11.31 -0.10
C PHE A 155 9.11 -10.66 1.16
N ARG A 156 10.01 -11.36 1.88
CA ARG A 156 10.64 -10.85 3.11
C ARG A 156 11.95 -10.09 2.85
N LYS A 157 12.58 -10.30 1.69
CA LYS A 157 13.95 -9.81 1.40
C LYS A 157 14.10 -8.31 1.56
N THR A 158 13.20 -7.53 0.96
CA THR A 158 13.26 -6.06 1.03
C THR A 158 12.92 -5.57 2.43
N ALA A 159 11.93 -6.17 3.08
CA ALA A 159 11.57 -5.82 4.45
C ALA A 159 12.74 -6.07 5.42
N ASN A 160 13.45 -7.19 5.31
CA ASN A 160 14.64 -7.51 6.12
C ASN A 160 15.71 -6.41 6.05
N GLN A 161 15.95 -5.86 4.87
CA GLN A 161 16.92 -4.76 4.71
C GLN A 161 16.43 -3.47 5.36
N LEU A 162 15.13 -3.17 5.24
CA LEU A 162 14.53 -1.96 5.77
C LEU A 162 14.43 -2.01 7.30
N VAL A 163 13.98 -3.13 7.90
CA VAL A 163 13.82 -3.23 9.37
C VAL A 163 15.13 -3.03 10.12
N ILE A 164 16.25 -3.51 9.57
CA ILE A 164 17.59 -3.27 10.13
C ILE A 164 17.90 -1.77 10.15
N LYS A 165 17.64 -1.06 9.05
CA LYS A 165 17.86 0.39 8.95
C LYS A 165 17.05 1.18 9.98
N TYR A 166 15.85 0.70 10.32
CA TYR A 166 14.94 1.34 11.28
C TYR A 166 15.06 0.78 12.71
N GLY A 167 16.11 0.02 13.02
CA GLY A 167 16.42 -0.40 14.40
C GLY A 167 15.68 -1.65 14.88
N TYR A 168 15.11 -2.44 13.97
CA TYR A 168 14.41 -3.69 14.26
C TYR A 168 15.13 -4.91 13.64
N PRO A 169 16.42 -5.16 13.96
CA PRO A 169 17.24 -6.13 13.22
C PRO A 169 16.75 -7.58 13.31
N ASN A 170 16.02 -7.93 14.38
CA ASN A 170 15.59 -9.31 14.64
C ASN A 170 14.09 -9.52 14.34
N LEU A 171 13.38 -8.51 13.85
CA LEU A 171 11.91 -8.56 13.70
C LEU A 171 11.43 -9.61 12.69
N LEU A 172 12.28 -9.95 11.72
CA LEU A 172 12.01 -10.90 10.66
C LEU A 172 13.09 -11.99 10.60
N ASP A 173 13.83 -12.18 11.71
CA ASP A 173 14.85 -13.21 11.82
C ASP A 173 14.22 -14.53 12.29
N ASP A 174 14.05 -15.46 11.36
CA ASP A 174 13.48 -16.79 11.59
C ASP A 174 14.35 -17.67 12.53
N SER A 175 15.55 -17.22 12.93
CA SER A 175 16.45 -17.96 13.81
C SER A 175 16.27 -17.66 15.31
N VAL A 176 15.35 -16.77 15.66
CA VAL A 176 15.17 -16.24 17.04
C VAL A 176 13.94 -16.85 17.77
N GLU A 177 13.36 -17.94 17.25
CA GLU A 177 12.31 -18.73 17.96
C GLU A 177 12.87 -19.73 18.97
#